data_AF-F0GGB6-F1
#
_entry.id   AF-F0GGB6-F1
#
_cell.length_a   1.000
_cell.length_b   1.000
_cell.length_c   1.000
_cell.angle_alpha   90.00
_cell.angle_beta   90.00
_cell.angle_gamma   90.00
#
_symmetry.space_group_name_H-M   'P 1'
#
loop_
_entity.id
_entity.type
_entity.pdbx_description
1 polymer ?
#
loop_
_entity_poly.entity_id
_entity_poly.type
_entity_poly.pdbx_seq_one_letter_code
_entity_poly.pdbx_strand_id
1 'polypeptide(L)'
;DVVEFADASRIDAALADGRIDAASFEDAQQLAATRSAKGYALTDVAPTVTLPMALYSRKLTSLNALQPGATVAIPADPRGMARALILLQNDTLLTLRERAGLHPTLRDVTGNRLGLKLVALRGDRLYAALDTAAFVAIDNDDATRAGLQPARDSIGIEDARSPYANVLTVRAADRAKPWVVQLVAAYHSDDVARFILTRYQDSVRRPW
;
A
#
# COMPACT_ATOMS: atom_id res chain seq x y z
N ASP A 1 2.51 8.72 -25.02
CA ASP A 1 3.09 7.38 -24.95
C ASP A 1 3.19 6.88 -23.52
N VAL A 2 3.16 5.57 -23.31
CA VAL A 2 3.45 4.94 -22.01
C VAL A 2 4.89 4.46 -22.06
N VAL A 3 5.68 4.86 -21.07
CA VAL A 3 7.10 4.47 -20.94
C VAL A 3 7.26 3.59 -19.71
N GLU A 4 7.67 2.35 -19.92
CA GLU A 4 7.94 1.41 -18.84
C GLU A 4 9.41 1.47 -18.42
N PHE A 5 9.65 1.39 -17.11
CA PHE A 5 10.99 1.33 -16.54
C PHE A 5 11.18 -0.01 -15.86
N ALA A 6 12.26 -0.70 -16.20
CA ALA A 6 12.66 -1.93 -15.50
C ALA A 6 13.11 -1.67 -14.05
N ASP A 7 13.50 -0.43 -13.75
CA ASP A 7 13.97 0.02 -12.43
C ASP A 7 13.21 1.30 -12.03
N ALA A 8 12.32 1.15 -11.05
CA ALA A 8 11.49 2.24 -10.54
C ALA A 8 12.31 3.40 -9.96
N SER A 9 13.53 3.15 -9.46
CA SER A 9 14.39 4.19 -8.87
C SER A 9 14.83 5.27 -9.88
N ARG A 10 14.67 5.00 -11.19
CA ARG A 10 15.03 5.91 -12.28
C ARG A 10 13.88 6.81 -12.73
N ILE A 11 12.65 6.53 -12.30
CA ILE A 11 11.45 7.20 -12.81
C ILE A 11 11.42 8.67 -12.40
N ASP A 12 11.63 8.99 -11.13
CA ASP A 12 11.64 10.38 -10.65
C ASP A 12 12.73 11.22 -11.29
N ALA A 13 13.92 10.64 -11.47
CA ALA A 13 15.00 11.33 -12.19
C ALA A 13 14.61 11.60 -13.65
N ALA A 14 14.00 10.64 -14.34
CA ALA A 14 13.52 10.84 -15.70
C ALA A 14 12.42 11.92 -15.79
N LEU A 15 11.52 11.97 -14.81
CA LEU A 15 10.49 12.99 -14.73
C LEU A 15 11.09 14.38 -14.47
N ALA A 16 12.02 14.48 -13.51
CA ALA A 16 12.71 15.71 -13.16
C ALA A 16 13.55 16.25 -14.34
N ASP A 17 14.21 15.36 -15.09
CA ASP A 17 15.04 15.70 -16.26
C ASP A 17 14.22 16.07 -17.52
N GLY A 18 12.89 15.96 -17.48
CA GLY A 18 12.06 16.24 -18.67
C GLY A 18 11.97 15.10 -19.68
N ARG A 19 12.44 13.89 -19.35
CA ARG A 19 12.40 12.72 -20.26
C ARG A 19 11.02 12.06 -20.34
N ILE A 20 10.19 12.23 -19.33
CA ILE A 20 8.76 11.87 -19.29
C ILE A 20 7.97 13.02 -18.67
N ASP A 21 6.69 13.14 -18.95
CA ASP A 21 5.86 14.28 -18.47
C ASP A 21 5.12 14.01 -17.17
N ALA A 22 4.75 12.76 -16.94
CA ALA A 22 4.07 12.30 -15.73
C ALA A 22 4.55 10.90 -15.33
N ALA A 23 4.41 10.56 -14.05
CA ALA A 23 4.73 9.25 -13.49
C ALA A 23 3.60 8.74 -12.59
N SER A 24 3.38 7.42 -12.57
CA SER A 24 2.37 6.76 -11.73
C SER A 24 2.94 5.43 -11.24
N PHE A 25 3.69 5.46 -10.13
CA PHE A 25 4.43 4.29 -9.64
C PHE A 25 4.68 4.24 -8.13
N GLU A 26 4.45 5.34 -7.42
CA GLU A 26 4.74 5.47 -5.99
C GLU A 26 3.60 6.18 -5.25
N ASP A 27 3.61 6.12 -3.91
CA ASP A 27 2.67 6.86 -3.06
C ASP A 27 3.22 8.24 -2.65
N ALA A 28 2.35 9.04 -2.04
CA ALA A 28 2.69 10.39 -1.61
C ALA A 28 3.84 10.45 -0.56
N GLN A 29 4.00 9.40 0.26
CA GLN A 29 5.07 9.36 1.27
C GLN A 29 6.43 9.12 0.61
N GLN A 30 6.48 8.20 -0.35
CA GLN A 30 7.68 7.93 -1.13
C GLN A 30 8.08 9.15 -1.99
N LEU A 31 7.10 9.79 -2.64
CA LEU A 31 7.33 11.04 -3.37
C LEU A 31 7.90 12.14 -2.46
N ALA A 32 7.33 12.32 -1.26
CA ALA A 32 7.82 13.30 -0.29
C ALA A 32 9.26 12.99 0.16
N ALA A 33 9.58 11.72 0.39
CA ALA A 33 10.93 11.28 0.73
C ALA A 33 11.91 11.55 -0.42
N THR A 34 11.53 11.25 -1.68
CA THR A 34 12.37 11.55 -2.85
C THR A 34 12.61 13.05 -2.99
N ARG A 35 11.57 13.88 -2.88
CA ARG A 35 11.69 15.34 -2.95
C ARG A 35 12.63 15.87 -1.87
N SER A 36 12.51 15.37 -0.64
CA SER A 36 13.40 15.76 0.46
C SER A 36 14.85 15.32 0.23
N ALA A 37 15.07 14.10 -0.27
CA ALA A 37 16.40 13.53 -0.44
C ALA A 37 17.14 14.03 -1.70
N LYS A 38 16.40 14.34 -2.78
CA LYS A 38 16.98 14.66 -4.11
C LYS A 38 16.77 16.12 -4.51
N GLY A 39 15.89 16.86 -3.84
CA GLY A 39 15.59 18.24 -4.18
C GLY A 39 14.79 18.40 -5.48
N TYR A 40 14.17 17.33 -5.99
CA TYR A 40 13.38 17.43 -7.22
C TYR A 40 12.12 18.28 -7.02
N ALA A 41 11.87 19.17 -7.99
CA ALA A 41 10.66 19.98 -8.07
C ALA A 41 9.50 19.16 -8.68
N LEU A 42 9.07 18.11 -7.98
CA LEU A 42 7.95 17.25 -8.37
C LEU A 42 6.74 17.52 -7.48
N THR A 43 5.54 17.23 -7.99
CA THR A 43 4.29 17.35 -7.25
C THR A 43 3.30 16.28 -7.70
N ASP A 44 2.55 15.73 -6.76
CA ASP A 44 1.37 14.92 -7.06
C ASP A 44 0.21 15.81 -7.54
N VAL A 45 -0.61 15.28 -8.44
CA VAL A 45 -1.79 15.97 -9.01
C VAL A 45 -3.11 15.23 -8.80
N ALA A 46 -3.05 13.93 -8.54
CA ALA A 46 -4.21 13.09 -8.27
C ALA A 46 -3.77 11.74 -7.67
N PRO A 47 -4.61 11.05 -6.88
CA PRO A 47 -4.37 9.65 -6.57
C PRO A 47 -4.58 8.78 -7.82
N THR A 48 -3.83 7.70 -7.92
CA THR A 48 -4.03 6.64 -8.90
C THR A 48 -4.62 5.44 -8.17
N VAL A 49 -3.98 4.28 -8.15
CA VAL A 49 -4.52 3.08 -7.51
C VAL A 49 -3.91 2.83 -6.14
N THR A 50 -4.68 2.20 -5.26
CA THR A 50 -4.17 1.62 -4.03
C THR A 50 -3.85 0.16 -4.28
N LEU A 51 -2.61 -0.24 -4.00
CA LEU A 51 -2.17 -1.62 -3.98
C LEU A 51 -2.27 -2.12 -2.53
N PRO A 52 -3.41 -2.68 -2.11
CA PRO A 52 -3.71 -2.86 -0.69
C PRO A 52 -2.76 -3.87 -0.04
N MET A 53 -2.35 -3.57 1.19
CA MET A 53 -1.92 -4.62 2.11
C MET A 53 -3.14 -5.43 2.55
N ALA A 54 -2.97 -6.73 2.76
CA ALA A 54 -4.06 -7.57 3.24
C ALA A 54 -3.57 -8.62 4.25
N LEU A 55 -4.52 -9.16 5.01
CA LEU A 55 -4.33 -10.19 6.01
C LEU A 55 -4.73 -11.54 5.41
N TYR A 56 -3.83 -12.50 5.42
CA TYR A 56 -4.03 -13.82 4.81
C TYR A 56 -3.94 -14.91 5.86
N SER A 57 -4.74 -15.97 5.73
CA SER A 57 -4.70 -17.11 6.64
C SER A 57 -4.97 -18.42 5.91
N ARG A 58 -4.27 -19.48 6.31
CA ARG A 58 -4.62 -20.87 5.96
C ARG A 58 -5.52 -21.54 7.00
N LYS A 59 -5.76 -20.90 8.15
CA LYS A 59 -6.43 -21.48 9.32
C LYS A 59 -7.77 -20.82 9.64
N LEU A 60 -7.93 -19.56 9.27
CA LEU A 60 -9.10 -18.73 9.56
C LEU A 60 -9.79 -18.34 8.27
N THR A 61 -11.12 -18.27 8.30
CA THR A 61 -11.94 -17.74 7.21
C THR A 61 -12.33 -16.27 7.42
N SER A 62 -12.22 -15.76 8.64
CA SER A 62 -12.44 -14.35 8.98
C SER A 62 -11.74 -13.99 10.29
N LEU A 63 -11.55 -12.68 10.53
CA LEU A 63 -10.99 -12.17 11.79
C LEU A 63 -11.86 -12.46 13.03
N ASN A 64 -13.15 -12.74 12.85
CA ASN A 64 -14.06 -13.09 13.95
C ASN A 64 -13.74 -14.45 14.59
N ALA A 65 -13.04 -15.33 13.88
CA ALA A 65 -12.61 -16.63 14.40
C ALA A 65 -11.30 -16.56 15.21
N LEU A 66 -10.67 -15.38 15.29
CA LEU A 66 -9.38 -15.18 15.93
C LEU A 66 -9.45 -15.42 17.45
N GLN A 67 -8.61 -16.31 17.94
CA GLN A 67 -8.54 -16.66 19.37
C GLN A 67 -7.57 -15.76 20.14
N PRO A 68 -7.80 -15.52 21.44
CA PRO A 68 -6.82 -14.85 22.29
C PRO A 68 -5.44 -15.54 22.26
N GLY A 69 -4.37 -14.75 22.28
CA GLY A 69 -2.98 -15.25 22.26
C GLY A 69 -2.49 -15.75 20.90
N ALA A 70 -3.30 -15.61 19.84
CA ALA A 70 -2.95 -16.01 18.49
C ALA A 70 -1.67 -15.31 17.99
N THR A 71 -0.87 -16.03 17.21
CA THR A 71 0.34 -15.48 16.58
C THR A 71 0.00 -14.83 15.26
N VAL A 72 0.46 -13.60 15.06
CA VAL A 72 0.27 -12.80 13.84
C VAL A 72 1.64 -12.43 13.31
N ALA A 73 1.92 -12.79 12.06
CA ALA A 73 3.15 -12.38 11.41
C ALA A 73 2.96 -11.07 10.64
N ILE A 74 3.92 -10.17 10.77
CA ILE A 74 3.93 -8.85 10.10
C ILE A 74 5.30 -8.61 9.44
N PRO A 75 5.40 -7.71 8.45
CA PRO A 75 6.69 -7.36 7.86
C PRO A 75 7.64 -6.76 8.91
N ALA A 76 8.94 -7.03 8.76
CA ALA A 76 9.99 -6.52 9.63
C ALA A 76 10.62 -5.21 9.12
N ASP A 77 10.42 -4.86 7.84
CA ASP A 77 10.84 -3.56 7.33
C ASP A 77 9.96 -2.45 7.93
N PRO A 78 10.50 -1.23 8.16
CA PRO A 78 9.76 -0.19 8.87
C PRO A 78 8.42 0.21 8.23
N ARG A 79 8.36 0.28 6.89
CA ARG A 79 7.16 0.73 6.16
C ARG A 79 6.08 -0.34 6.19
N GLY A 80 6.43 -1.59 5.90
CA GLY A 80 5.53 -2.74 5.98
C GLY A 80 5.02 -2.97 7.40
N MET A 81 5.88 -2.85 8.42
CA MET A 81 5.50 -2.96 9.83
C MET A 81 4.48 -1.89 10.22
N ALA A 82 4.78 -0.62 9.93
CA ALA A 82 3.90 0.50 10.24
C ALA A 82 2.51 0.30 9.60
N ARG A 83 2.48 -0.05 8.31
CA ARG A 83 1.25 -0.29 7.55
C ARG A 83 0.45 -1.47 8.11
N ALA A 84 1.11 -2.57 8.48
CA ALA A 84 0.46 -3.72 9.10
C ALA A 84 -0.15 -3.37 10.47
N LEU A 85 0.55 -2.60 11.30
CA LEU A 85 0.03 -2.16 12.59
C LEU A 85 -1.19 -1.26 12.45
N ILE A 86 -1.19 -0.36 11.46
CA ILE A 86 -2.33 0.51 11.14
C ILE A 86 -3.53 -0.33 10.66
N LEU A 87 -3.30 -1.33 9.79
CA LEU A 87 -4.36 -2.23 9.35
C LEU A 87 -4.98 -2.99 10.54
N LEU A 88 -4.15 -3.52 11.44
CA LEU A 88 -4.61 -4.17 12.66
C LEU A 88 -5.39 -3.22 13.59
N GLN A 89 -5.04 -1.94 13.63
CA GLN A 89 -5.82 -0.93 14.36
C GLN A 89 -7.18 -0.68 13.69
N ASN A 90 -7.22 -0.56 12.37
CA ASN A 90 -8.46 -0.36 11.61
C ASN A 90 -9.42 -1.54 11.79
N ASP A 91 -8.89 -2.76 11.93
CA ASP A 91 -9.64 -3.97 12.26
C ASP A 91 -9.94 -4.12 13.77
N THR A 92 -9.66 -3.10 14.59
CA THR A 92 -9.93 -3.06 16.04
C THR A 92 -9.20 -4.14 16.87
N LEU A 93 -8.10 -4.68 16.33
CA LEU A 93 -7.27 -5.68 17.01
C LEU A 93 -6.21 -5.04 17.92
N LEU A 94 -5.70 -3.88 17.49
CA LEU A 94 -4.73 -3.08 18.23
C LEU A 94 -5.25 -1.67 18.48
N THR A 95 -4.65 -0.99 19.46
CA THR A 95 -4.73 0.46 19.63
C THR A 95 -3.31 0.99 19.61
N LEU A 96 -3.07 2.06 18.85
CA LEU A 96 -1.77 2.71 18.72
C LEU A 96 -1.79 4.09 19.37
N ARG A 97 -0.61 4.60 19.74
CA ARG A 97 -0.48 6.01 20.12
C ARG A 97 -0.77 6.91 18.93
N GLU A 98 -1.67 7.88 19.10
CA GLU A 98 -2.03 8.84 18.03
C GLU A 98 -0.82 9.55 17.42
N ARG A 99 0.13 9.97 18.26
CA ARG A 99 1.35 10.66 17.83
C ARG A 99 2.26 9.85 16.90
N ALA A 100 2.03 8.53 16.76
CA ALA A 100 2.82 7.69 15.88
C ALA A 100 2.47 7.89 14.39
N GLY A 101 1.29 8.45 14.09
CA GLY A 101 0.87 8.77 12.72
C GLY A 101 0.98 7.56 11.79
N LEU A 102 1.66 7.75 10.66
CA LEU A 102 1.88 6.73 9.63
C LEU A 102 3.16 5.90 9.83
N HIS A 103 3.84 6.09 10.96
CA HIS A 103 5.10 5.43 11.27
C HIS A 103 5.09 4.72 12.64
N PRO A 104 4.01 4.02 13.05
CA PRO A 104 4.00 3.30 14.31
C PRO A 104 5.01 2.14 14.31
N THR A 105 5.57 1.92 15.49
CA THR A 105 6.38 0.74 15.79
C THR A 105 5.64 -0.14 16.81
N LEU A 106 6.17 -1.32 17.09
CA LEU A 106 5.66 -2.17 18.18
C LEU A 106 5.61 -1.45 19.54
N ARG A 107 6.47 -0.45 19.75
CA ARG A 107 6.51 0.35 21.00
C ARG A 107 5.32 1.28 21.14
N ASP A 108 4.59 1.54 20.05
CA ASP A 108 3.45 2.45 20.00
C ASP A 108 2.11 1.73 20.20
N VAL A 109 2.13 0.40 20.33
CA VAL A 109 0.94 -0.38 20.71
C VAL A 109 0.58 -0.07 22.17
N THR A 110 -0.57 0.54 22.38
CA THR A 110 -1.15 0.87 23.69
C THR A 110 -2.27 -0.07 24.10
N GLY A 111 -2.87 -0.78 23.14
CA GLY A 111 -3.92 -1.76 23.36
C GLY A 111 -3.75 -2.98 22.45
N ASN A 112 -4.01 -4.16 23.00
CA ASN A 112 -3.99 -5.42 22.28
C ASN A 112 -5.08 -6.32 22.85
N ARG A 113 -6.31 -6.15 22.34
CA ARG A 113 -7.55 -6.70 22.93
C ARG A 113 -7.53 -8.22 23.09
N LEU A 114 -6.85 -8.91 22.19
CA LEU A 114 -6.75 -10.37 22.16
C LEU A 114 -5.40 -10.88 22.64
N GLY A 115 -4.50 -10.02 23.12
CA GLY A 115 -3.15 -10.43 23.52
C GLY A 115 -2.36 -11.12 22.39
N LEU A 116 -2.53 -10.65 21.15
CA LEU A 116 -1.89 -11.19 19.96
C LEU A 116 -0.37 -11.17 20.08
N LYS A 117 0.27 -12.25 19.64
CA LYS A 117 1.74 -12.36 19.58
C LYS A 117 2.19 -11.89 18.19
N LEU A 118 2.65 -10.64 18.12
CA LEU A 118 3.16 -10.06 16.86
C LEU A 118 4.58 -10.55 16.60
N VAL A 119 4.81 -11.19 15.45
CA VAL A 119 6.11 -11.68 15.02
C VAL A 119 6.52 -10.95 13.75
N ALA A 120 7.57 -10.13 13.84
CA ALA A 120 8.13 -9.42 12.70
C ALA A 120 9.03 -10.35 11.87
N LEU A 121 8.75 -10.48 10.57
CA LEU A 121 9.48 -11.35 9.65
C LEU A 121 9.93 -10.57 8.40
N ARG A 122 11.06 -10.99 7.83
CA ARG A 122 11.47 -10.51 6.50
C ARG A 122 10.44 -10.94 5.44
N GLY A 123 10.30 -10.15 4.37
CA GLY A 123 9.31 -10.38 3.31
C GLY A 123 9.34 -11.79 2.72
N ASP A 124 10.55 -12.31 2.46
CA ASP A 124 10.81 -13.68 1.97
C ASP A 124 10.34 -14.81 2.92
N ARG A 125 9.94 -14.48 4.16
CA ARG A 125 9.41 -15.42 5.15
C ARG A 125 7.92 -15.27 5.40
N LEU A 126 7.27 -14.20 4.92
CA LEU A 126 5.87 -13.92 5.22
C LEU A 126 4.93 -15.00 4.67
N TYR A 127 5.08 -15.36 3.39
CA TYR A 127 4.21 -16.38 2.78
C TYR A 127 4.31 -17.74 3.50
N ALA A 128 5.52 -18.18 3.84
CA ALA A 128 5.74 -19.43 4.57
C ALA A 128 5.17 -19.39 6.00
N ALA A 129 5.05 -18.19 6.60
CA ALA A 129 4.46 -18.04 7.94
C ALA A 129 2.96 -18.35 7.97
N LEU A 130 2.27 -18.44 6.81
CA LEU A 130 0.86 -18.85 6.74
C LEU A 130 0.61 -20.25 7.31
N ASP A 131 1.62 -21.13 7.34
CA ASP A 131 1.52 -22.48 7.89
C ASP A 131 1.46 -22.49 9.43
N THR A 132 2.07 -21.51 10.07
CA THR A 132 2.27 -21.51 11.53
C THR A 132 1.50 -20.40 12.23
N ALA A 133 1.46 -19.19 11.66
CA ALA A 133 0.70 -18.07 12.20
C ALA A 133 -0.83 -18.29 12.08
N ALA A 134 -1.59 -17.56 12.88
CA ALA A 134 -3.04 -17.49 12.73
C ALA A 134 -3.41 -16.70 11.47
N PHE A 135 -2.69 -15.60 11.19
CA PHE A 135 -2.70 -14.91 9.90
C PHE A 135 -1.41 -14.10 9.72
N VAL A 136 -1.19 -13.63 8.50
CA VAL A 136 0.00 -12.87 8.09
C VAL A 136 -0.45 -11.60 7.35
N ALA A 137 0.13 -10.45 7.71
CA ALA A 137 0.00 -9.24 6.91
C ALA A 137 1.02 -9.27 5.76
N ILE A 138 0.57 -9.17 4.51
CA ILE A 138 1.40 -9.23 3.31
C ILE A 138 1.00 -8.09 2.37
N ASP A 139 1.98 -7.38 1.80
CA ASP A 139 1.71 -6.37 0.79
C ASP A 139 1.27 -6.97 -0.55
N ASN A 140 0.78 -6.12 -1.46
CA ASN A 140 0.22 -6.55 -2.74
C ASN A 140 1.23 -7.29 -3.63
N ASP A 141 2.48 -6.82 -3.66
CA ASP A 141 3.51 -7.35 -4.55
C ASP A 141 4.01 -8.72 -4.07
N ASP A 142 4.26 -8.86 -2.76
CA ASP A 142 4.62 -10.13 -2.13
C ASP A 142 3.47 -11.14 -2.23
N ALA A 143 2.22 -10.71 -2.03
CA ALA A 143 1.05 -11.55 -2.21
C ALA A 143 0.96 -12.07 -3.65
N THR A 144 1.09 -11.17 -4.63
CA THR A 144 1.04 -11.51 -6.06
C THR A 144 2.16 -12.49 -6.45
N ARG A 145 3.39 -12.25 -5.99
CA ARG A 145 4.52 -13.18 -6.21
C ARG A 145 4.26 -14.58 -5.65
N ALA A 146 3.49 -14.66 -4.57
CA ALA A 146 3.11 -15.92 -3.94
C ALA A 146 1.81 -16.53 -4.49
N GLY A 147 1.25 -15.96 -5.57
CA GLY A 147 0.00 -16.43 -6.19
C GLY A 147 -1.27 -16.08 -5.41
N LEU A 148 -1.16 -15.23 -4.40
CA LEU A 148 -2.29 -14.71 -3.63
C LEU A 148 -2.89 -13.48 -4.31
N GLN A 149 -4.20 -13.34 -4.20
CA GLN A 149 -4.96 -12.17 -4.66
C GLN A 149 -5.68 -11.57 -3.46
N PRO A 150 -5.43 -10.30 -3.10
CA PRO A 150 -6.03 -9.66 -1.93
C PRO A 150 -7.54 -9.84 -1.81
N ALA A 151 -8.30 -9.63 -2.89
CA ALA A 151 -9.75 -9.72 -2.81
C ALA A 151 -10.30 -11.15 -2.74
N ARG A 152 -9.53 -12.14 -3.20
CA ARG A 152 -9.93 -13.55 -3.19
C ARG A 152 -9.53 -14.25 -1.90
N ASP A 153 -8.31 -14.01 -1.44
CA ASP A 153 -7.63 -14.86 -0.44
C ASP A 153 -7.48 -14.20 0.93
N SER A 154 -7.77 -12.89 1.05
CA SER A 154 -7.62 -12.20 2.34
C SER A 154 -8.82 -12.41 3.26
N ILE A 155 -8.56 -12.32 4.55
CA ILE A 155 -9.56 -12.28 5.63
C ILE A 155 -9.74 -10.87 6.21
N GLY A 156 -9.04 -9.89 5.65
CA GLY A 156 -9.04 -8.47 5.99
C GLY A 156 -8.17 -7.73 4.98
N ILE A 157 -8.62 -6.57 4.52
CA ILE A 157 -7.98 -5.83 3.42
C ILE A 157 -7.97 -4.34 3.72
N GLU A 158 -6.86 -3.70 3.41
CA GLU A 158 -6.70 -2.25 3.57
C GLU A 158 -7.70 -1.46 2.71
N ASP A 159 -8.19 -0.35 3.26
CA ASP A 159 -9.14 0.53 2.59
C ASP A 159 -8.58 1.15 1.30
N ALA A 160 -9.46 1.36 0.33
CA ALA A 160 -9.08 1.96 -0.95
C ALA A 160 -8.51 3.38 -0.78
N ARG A 161 -9.02 4.18 0.18
CA ARG A 161 -8.59 5.57 0.45
C ARG A 161 -7.43 5.65 1.44
N SER A 162 -6.68 4.56 1.57
CA SER A 162 -5.48 4.50 2.39
C SER A 162 -4.49 5.60 2.01
N PRO A 163 -3.73 6.16 2.99
CA PRO A 163 -2.65 7.11 2.72
C PRO A 163 -1.47 6.50 1.94
N TYR A 164 -1.54 5.21 1.61
CA TYR A 164 -0.62 4.49 0.73
C TYR A 164 -1.18 4.30 -0.70
N ALA A 165 -2.23 5.03 -1.07
CA ALA A 165 -2.65 5.16 -2.47
C ALA A 165 -1.50 5.76 -3.30
N ASN A 166 -1.23 5.18 -4.47
CA ASN A 166 -0.26 5.74 -5.38
C ASN A 166 -0.76 7.09 -5.91
N VAL A 167 0.16 7.90 -6.40
CA VAL A 167 -0.12 9.24 -6.94
C VAL A 167 0.35 9.36 -8.38
N LEU A 168 -0.36 10.19 -9.13
CA LEU A 168 0.08 10.70 -10.42
C LEU A 168 0.95 11.93 -10.13
N THR A 169 2.20 11.88 -10.58
CA THR A 169 3.24 12.87 -10.28
C THR A 169 3.67 13.58 -11.57
N VAL A 170 3.86 14.90 -11.50
CA VAL A 170 4.39 15.73 -12.58
C VAL A 170 5.48 16.66 -12.04
N ARG A 171 6.22 17.33 -12.93
CA ARG A 171 7.06 18.46 -12.53
C ARG A 171 6.18 19.60 -11.99
N ALA A 172 6.62 20.27 -10.93
CA ALA A 172 5.85 21.34 -10.28
C ALA A 172 5.45 22.47 -11.25
N ALA A 173 6.34 22.82 -12.19
CA ALA A 173 6.07 23.83 -13.22
C ALA A 173 4.96 23.42 -14.20
N ASP A 174 4.65 22.13 -14.31
CA ASP A 174 3.64 21.60 -15.21
C ASP A 174 2.25 21.46 -14.57
N ARG A 175 2.14 21.61 -13.24
CA ARG A 175 0.91 21.34 -12.47
C ARG A 175 -0.35 21.99 -13.06
N ALA A 176 -0.24 23.21 -13.59
CA ALA A 176 -1.35 23.98 -14.13
C ALA A 176 -1.52 23.84 -15.65
N LYS A 177 -0.73 22.99 -16.33
CA LYS A 177 -0.84 22.81 -17.78
C LYS A 177 -2.16 22.10 -18.13
N PRO A 178 -2.84 22.49 -19.22
CA PRO A 178 -4.12 21.90 -19.61
C PRO A 178 -4.10 20.38 -19.78
N TRP A 179 -2.98 19.81 -20.24
CA TRP A 179 -2.84 18.36 -20.42
C TRP A 179 -2.88 17.60 -19.09
N VAL A 180 -2.49 18.22 -17.95
CA VAL A 180 -2.57 17.58 -16.63
C VAL A 180 -4.02 17.33 -16.24
N VAL A 181 -4.90 18.32 -16.45
CA VAL A 181 -6.33 18.18 -16.17
C VAL A 181 -6.94 17.09 -17.05
N GLN A 182 -6.57 17.05 -18.34
CA GLN A 182 -7.03 16.01 -19.26
C GLN A 182 -6.52 14.62 -18.85
N LEU A 183 -5.27 14.50 -18.42
CA LEU A 183 -4.69 13.23 -17.96
C LEU A 183 -5.38 12.72 -16.70
N VAL A 184 -5.62 13.60 -15.71
CA VAL A 184 -6.36 13.24 -14.49
C VAL A 184 -7.78 12.80 -14.83
N ALA A 185 -8.50 13.55 -15.67
CA ALA A 185 -9.85 13.18 -16.09
C ALA A 185 -9.90 11.84 -16.84
N ALA A 186 -8.91 11.56 -17.70
CA ALA A 186 -8.79 10.28 -18.39
C ALA A 186 -8.52 9.13 -17.41
N TYR A 187 -7.59 9.32 -16.47
CA TYR A 187 -7.28 8.31 -15.44
C TYR A 187 -8.49 8.04 -14.54
N HIS A 188 -9.24 9.07 -14.17
CA HIS A 188 -10.39 8.97 -13.28
C HIS A 188 -11.70 8.62 -14.00
N SER A 189 -11.66 8.29 -15.29
CA SER A 189 -12.83 7.94 -16.09
C SER A 189 -13.51 6.64 -15.63
N ASP A 190 -14.80 6.52 -15.97
CA ASP A 190 -15.59 5.30 -15.71
C ASP A 190 -15.01 4.06 -16.41
N ASP A 191 -14.36 4.24 -17.56
CA ASP A 191 -13.75 3.13 -18.30
C ASP A 191 -12.52 2.58 -17.57
N VAL A 192 -11.66 3.45 -17.02
CA VAL A 192 -10.53 3.02 -16.18
C VAL A 192 -11.03 2.38 -14.90
N ALA A 193 -12.06 2.98 -14.27
CA ALA A 193 -12.67 2.39 -13.08
C ALA A 193 -13.24 0.99 -13.33
N ARG A 194 -13.99 0.82 -14.43
CA ARG A 194 -14.55 -0.48 -14.83
C ARG A 194 -13.44 -1.47 -15.14
N PHE A 195 -12.40 -1.04 -15.86
CA PHE A 195 -11.24 -1.88 -16.13
C PHE A 195 -10.60 -2.39 -14.83
N ILE A 196 -10.34 -1.51 -13.87
CA ILE A 196 -9.74 -1.90 -12.58
C ILE A 196 -10.61 -2.93 -11.88
N LEU A 197 -11.91 -2.67 -11.77
CA LEU A 197 -12.86 -3.57 -11.11
C LEU A 197 -12.92 -4.94 -11.80
N THR A 198 -13.08 -4.98 -13.13
CA THR A 198 -13.19 -6.24 -13.87
C THR A 198 -11.88 -7.02 -13.87
N ARG A 199 -10.74 -6.34 -14.04
CA ARG A 199 -9.43 -6.98 -14.20
C ARG A 199 -8.83 -7.47 -12.89
N TYR A 200 -9.03 -6.72 -11.80
CA TYR A 200 -8.38 -6.96 -10.52
C TYR A 200 -9.34 -7.33 -9.40
N GLN A 201 -10.66 -7.15 -9.58
CA GLN A 201 -11.68 -7.58 -8.63
C GLN A 201 -11.39 -7.08 -7.20
N ASP A 202 -11.05 -5.80 -7.02
CA ASP A 202 -10.60 -5.17 -5.75
C ASP A 202 -9.20 -5.57 -5.23
N SER A 203 -8.46 -6.43 -5.91
CA SER A 203 -7.03 -6.66 -5.60
C SER A 203 -6.13 -5.47 -5.97
N VAL A 204 -6.67 -4.54 -6.78
CA VAL A 204 -6.18 -3.18 -7.01
C VAL A 204 -7.39 -2.29 -6.76
N ARG A 205 -7.26 -1.32 -5.85
CA ARG A 205 -8.41 -0.54 -5.37
C ARG A 205 -8.38 0.89 -5.89
N ARG A 206 -9.58 1.43 -6.12
CA ARG A 206 -9.80 2.79 -6.60
C ARG A 206 -10.07 3.75 -5.41
N PRO A 207 -9.18 4.71 -5.10
CA PRO A 207 -9.37 5.67 -4.02
C PRO A 207 -10.31 6.83 -4.36
N TRP A 208 -10.65 7.04 -5.64
CA TRP A 208 -11.52 8.12 -6.13
C TRP A 208 -12.96 7.66 -6.43
#